data_AF-A0A9E1FD93-F1
#
_entry.id   AF-A0A9E1FD93-F1
#
_cell.length_a   1.000
_cell.length_b   1.000
_cell.length_c   1.000
_cell.angle_alpha   90.00
_cell.angle_beta   90.00
_cell.angle_gamma   90.00
#
_symmetry.space_group_name_H-M   'P 1'
#
loop_
_entity.id
_entity.type
_entity.pdbx_description
1 polymer ?
#
loop_
_entity_poly.entity_id
_entity_poly.type
_entity_poly.pdbx_seq_one_letter_code
_entity_poly.pdbx_strand_id
1 'polypeptide(L)'
;MKYNKLLIPIILMVLCLSACDPSDFYYNYDELKELAVEIQLINYNNPKAEEINEFLVEKREEMKPFHFDKMEVAEVLSETEIDDFLKEISEIEFLMSWVHADSPNGRCIRIIYENGDFEIIGDHYVGSFDSEGNVKRFIGVPNQRLENLIDEYLYA
;
A
#
# COMPACT_ATOMS: atom_id res chain seq x y z
N MET A 1 48.24 -30.57 -2.57
CA MET A 1 46.98 -29.92 -2.14
C MET A 1 47.13 -28.40 -2.20
N LYS A 2 46.64 -27.74 -3.26
CA LYS A 2 46.78 -26.27 -3.47
C LYS A 2 45.41 -25.56 -3.65
N TYR A 3 44.31 -26.16 -3.19
CA TYR A 3 42.96 -25.61 -3.40
C TYR A 3 42.45 -24.75 -2.22
N ASN A 4 43.14 -24.73 -1.07
CA ASN A 4 42.61 -24.10 0.14
C ASN A 4 42.66 -22.56 0.15
N LYS A 5 43.42 -21.92 -0.75
CA LYS A 5 43.52 -20.45 -0.81
C LYS A 5 42.46 -19.78 -1.69
N LEU A 6 41.81 -20.53 -2.58
CA LEU A 6 40.78 -20.01 -3.49
C LEU A 6 39.36 -20.09 -2.89
N LEU A 7 39.16 -20.92 -1.87
CA LEU A 7 37.85 -21.09 -1.21
C LEU A 7 37.48 -19.90 -0.32
N ILE A 8 38.46 -19.27 0.33
CA ILE A 8 38.26 -18.13 1.24
C ILE A 8 37.62 -16.92 0.53
N PRO A 9 38.11 -16.44 -0.63
CA PRO A 9 37.47 -15.30 -1.32
C PRO A 9 36.08 -15.65 -1.87
N ILE A 10 35.82 -16.91 -2.25
CA ILE A 10 34.50 -17.36 -2.73
C ILE A 10 33.50 -17.37 -1.58
N ILE A 11 33.89 -17.86 -0.39
CA ILE A 11 33.04 -17.86 0.80
C ILE A 11 32.73 -16.42 1.25
N LEU A 12 33.71 -15.51 1.19
CA LEU A 12 33.51 -14.07 1.46
C LEU A 12 32.58 -13.41 0.43
N MET A 13 32.64 -13.81 -0.85
CA MET A 13 31.74 -13.30 -1.89
C MET A 13 30.29 -13.78 -1.69
N VAL A 14 30.10 -15.04 -1.27
CA VAL A 14 28.76 -15.60 -0.97
C VAL A 14 28.12 -14.95 0.25
N LEU A 15 28.90 -14.57 1.26
CA LEU A 15 28.40 -13.86 2.44
C LEU A 15 27.98 -12.40 2.14
N CYS A 16 28.43 -11.82 1.01
CA CYS A 16 28.01 -10.49 0.56
C CYS A 16 26.78 -10.52 -0.37
N LEU A 17 26.23 -11.68 -0.70
CA LEU A 17 25.05 -11.86 -1.56
C LEU A 17 23.75 -12.00 -0.75
N SER A 18 23.62 -11.31 0.39
CA SER A 18 22.30 -11.14 1.01
C SER A 18 21.49 -10.19 0.15
N ALA A 19 20.65 -10.75 -0.73
CA ALA A 19 19.52 -10.00 -1.26
C ALA A 19 18.66 -9.58 -0.07
N CYS A 20 18.52 -8.26 0.14
CA CYS A 20 17.50 -7.75 1.04
C CYS A 20 16.19 -7.89 0.29
N ASP A 21 15.38 -8.90 0.62
CA ASP A 21 14.03 -8.97 0.10
C ASP A 21 13.28 -7.70 0.54
N PRO A 22 12.48 -7.08 -0.34
CA PRO A 22 11.68 -5.93 0.03
C PRO A 22 10.78 -6.29 1.21
N SER A 23 10.55 -5.33 2.11
CA SER A 23 9.66 -5.56 3.23
C SER A 23 8.23 -5.71 2.71
N ASP A 24 7.57 -6.78 3.12
CA ASP A 24 6.16 -7.00 2.86
C ASP A 24 5.32 -6.36 3.96
N PHE A 25 4.17 -5.82 3.59
CA PHE A 25 3.16 -5.33 4.53
C PHE A 25 1.84 -6.06 4.30
N TYR A 26 1.21 -6.43 5.42
CA TYR A 26 -0.13 -7.00 5.48
C TYR A 26 -0.91 -6.22 6.53
N TYR A 27 -2.18 -5.93 6.27
CA TYR A 27 -3.05 -5.38 7.30
C TYR A 27 -3.36 -6.45 8.36
N ASN A 28 -3.51 -6.03 9.61
CA ASN A 28 -4.03 -6.89 10.65
C ASN A 28 -5.57 -6.87 10.59
N TYR A 29 -6.19 -8.00 10.30
CA TYR A 29 -7.65 -8.13 10.21
C TYR A 29 -8.37 -7.71 11.49
N ASP A 30 -7.90 -8.15 12.66
CA ASP A 30 -8.56 -7.86 13.93
C ASP A 30 -8.52 -6.35 14.22
N GLU A 31 -7.39 -5.69 13.92
CA GLU A 31 -7.22 -4.24 14.06
C GLU A 31 -8.11 -3.48 13.07
N LEU A 32 -8.16 -3.91 11.80
CA LEU A 32 -9.06 -3.33 10.80
C LEU A 32 -10.52 -3.44 11.24
N LYS A 33 -10.94 -4.62 11.70
CA LYS A 33 -12.31 -4.89 12.13
C LYS A 33 -12.72 -4.06 13.35
N GLU A 34 -11.78 -3.80 14.26
CA GLU A 34 -12.03 -2.98 15.44
C GLU A 34 -12.11 -1.48 15.10
N LEU A 35 -11.28 -0.99 14.17
CA LEU A 35 -11.08 0.44 13.96
C LEU A 35 -11.77 1.02 12.72
N ALA A 36 -12.01 0.22 11.68
CA ALA A 36 -12.60 0.70 10.43
C ALA A 36 -14.11 0.91 10.57
N VAL A 37 -14.58 2.09 10.16
CA VAL A 37 -15.99 2.48 10.24
C VAL A 37 -16.67 2.58 8.88
N GLU A 38 -15.91 2.84 7.82
CA GLU A 38 -16.46 3.00 6.49
C GLU A 38 -15.43 2.65 5.43
N ILE A 39 -15.88 2.02 4.35
CA ILE A 39 -15.05 1.66 3.20
C ILE A 39 -15.69 2.26 1.96
N GLN A 40 -14.90 3.04 1.23
CA GLN A 40 -15.35 3.76 0.04
C GLN A 40 -14.54 3.34 -1.20
N LEU A 41 -15.21 3.23 -2.33
CA LEU A 41 -14.56 3.38 -3.63
C LEU A 41 -14.51 4.87 -3.97
N ILE A 42 -13.32 5.39 -4.23
CA ILE A 42 -13.12 6.77 -4.63
C ILE A 42 -12.47 6.85 -6.00
N ASN A 43 -12.75 7.95 -6.71
CA ASN A 43 -11.96 8.38 -7.84
C ASN A 43 -11.17 9.63 -7.44
N TYR A 44 -9.84 9.56 -7.50
CA TYR A 44 -8.94 10.64 -7.12
C TYR A 44 -8.30 11.25 -8.35
N ASN A 45 -8.72 12.46 -8.72
CA ASN A 45 -8.27 13.14 -9.93
C ASN A 45 -6.92 13.85 -9.71
N ASN A 46 -5.83 13.12 -9.92
CA ASN A 46 -4.47 13.63 -9.76
C ASN A 46 -3.56 13.16 -10.91
N PRO A 47 -3.81 13.60 -12.16
CA PRO A 47 -3.04 13.19 -13.33
C PRO A 47 -1.59 13.68 -13.32
N LYS A 48 -1.21 14.46 -12.29
CA LYS A 48 0.15 14.95 -12.04
C LYS A 48 0.85 14.16 -10.93
N ALA A 49 0.31 13.03 -10.49
CA ALA A 49 1.05 12.10 -9.65
C ALA A 49 2.36 11.72 -10.37
N GLU A 50 3.47 11.86 -9.68
CA GLU A 50 4.79 11.61 -10.24
C GLU A 50 5.22 10.19 -9.87
N GLU A 51 5.73 9.46 -10.85
CA GLU A 51 6.37 8.17 -10.61
C GLU A 51 7.75 8.41 -10.02
N ILE A 52 7.98 7.81 -8.86
CA ILE A 52 9.28 7.76 -8.20
C ILE A 52 9.91 6.41 -8.54
N ASN A 53 11.15 6.46 -9.00
CA ASN A 53 11.95 5.31 -9.41
C ASN A 53 13.10 5.07 -8.41
N GLU A 54 12.78 5.05 -7.12
CA GLU A 54 13.73 4.84 -6.03
C GLU A 54 13.16 3.85 -5.02
N PHE A 55 14.02 2.99 -4.44
CA PHE A 55 13.61 2.14 -3.32
C PHE A 55 13.50 2.97 -2.06
N LEU A 56 12.28 3.38 -1.73
CA LEU A 56 12.03 4.22 -0.58
C LEU A 56 11.72 3.37 0.65
N VAL A 57 12.74 3.08 1.45
CA VAL A 57 12.51 2.67 2.83
C VAL A 57 12.21 3.94 3.64
N GLU A 58 10.96 4.08 4.10
CA GLU A 58 10.53 5.06 5.12
C GLU A 58 10.59 6.57 4.74
N LYS A 59 10.39 6.97 3.48
CA LYS A 59 10.26 8.42 3.16
C LYS A 59 8.81 8.91 3.17
N ARG A 60 8.34 9.34 4.35
CA ARG A 60 7.14 10.20 4.49
C ARG A 60 7.29 11.53 3.76
N GLU A 61 8.52 12.05 3.68
CA GLU A 61 8.81 13.42 3.23
C GLU A 61 8.66 13.62 1.71
N GLU A 62 8.74 12.55 0.92
CA GLU A 62 8.58 12.62 -0.55
C GLU A 62 7.14 12.40 -0.98
N MET A 63 6.28 11.89 -0.09
CA MET A 63 4.88 11.66 -0.38
C MET A 63 4.08 12.94 -0.23
N LYS A 64 3.20 13.21 -1.19
CA LYS A 64 2.36 14.41 -1.17
C LYS A 64 1.11 14.17 -0.29
N PRO A 65 0.62 15.20 0.42
CA PRO A 65 -0.64 15.14 1.15
C PRO A 65 -1.83 14.75 0.27
N PHE A 66 -2.85 14.19 0.90
CA PHE A 66 -4.14 13.93 0.29
C PHE A 66 -4.97 15.22 0.23
N HIS A 67 -5.57 15.47 -0.93
CA HIS A 67 -6.36 16.66 -1.20
C HIS A 67 -7.81 16.28 -1.46
N PHE A 68 -8.69 16.49 -0.48
CA PHE A 68 -10.10 16.08 -0.56
C PHE A 68 -10.86 16.71 -1.73
N ASP A 69 -10.45 17.89 -2.23
CA ASP A 69 -11.03 18.53 -3.40
C ASP A 69 -10.76 17.78 -4.72
N LYS A 70 -9.79 16.86 -4.73
CA LYS A 70 -9.51 15.98 -5.87
C LYS A 70 -10.28 14.66 -5.81
N MET A 71 -11.01 14.39 -4.73
CA MET A 71 -11.69 13.12 -4.49
C MET A 71 -13.17 13.20 -4.82
N GLU A 72 -13.68 12.16 -5.47
CA GLU A 72 -15.10 11.87 -5.63
C GLU A 72 -15.40 10.47 -5.07
N VAL A 73 -16.40 10.36 -4.20
CA VAL A 73 -16.86 9.04 -3.72
C VAL A 73 -17.74 8.42 -4.81
N ALA A 74 -17.28 7.31 -5.37
CA ALA A 74 -18.03 6.56 -6.36
C ALA A 74 -19.03 5.60 -5.69
N GLU A 75 -18.60 4.94 -4.61
CA GLU A 75 -19.40 3.96 -3.90
C GLU A 75 -19.01 3.87 -2.42
N VAL A 76 -19.96 3.45 -1.58
CA VAL A 76 -19.73 3.13 -0.16
C VAL A 76 -20.15 1.68 0.03
N LEU A 77 -19.25 0.85 0.55
CA LEU A 77 -19.49 -0.57 0.77
C LEU A 77 -20.60 -0.77 1.81
N SER A 78 -21.46 -1.77 1.61
CA SER A 78 -22.53 -2.03 2.55
C SER A 78 -22.00 -2.57 3.89
N GLU A 79 -22.65 -2.23 5.01
CA GLU A 79 -22.27 -2.74 6.34
C GLU A 79 -22.19 -4.27 6.41
N THR A 80 -22.99 -4.97 5.60
CA THR A 80 -23.00 -6.44 5.55
C THR A 80 -21.79 -7.04 4.85
N GLU A 81 -21.09 -6.26 4.02
CA GLU A 81 -19.94 -6.72 3.22
C GLU A 81 -18.59 -6.27 3.82
N ILE A 82 -18.60 -5.30 4.74
CA ILE A 82 -17.38 -4.77 5.37
C ILE A 82 -16.52 -5.88 5.98
N ASP A 83 -17.09 -6.80 6.76
CA ASP A 83 -16.30 -7.82 7.47
C ASP A 83 -15.57 -8.77 6.51
N ASP A 84 -16.25 -9.20 5.46
CA ASP A 84 -15.69 -10.08 4.44
C ASP A 84 -14.62 -9.34 3.62
N PHE A 85 -14.88 -8.10 3.22
CA PHE A 85 -13.89 -7.25 2.56
C PHE A 85 -12.63 -7.03 3.41
N LEU A 86 -12.80 -6.70 4.71
CA LEU A 86 -11.67 -6.46 5.61
C LEU A 86 -10.81 -7.72 5.81
N LYS A 87 -11.44 -8.89 5.77
CA LYS A 87 -10.72 -10.15 5.80
C LYS A 87 -9.91 -10.34 4.53
N GLU A 88 -10.50 -10.14 3.36
CA GLU A 88 -9.80 -10.34 2.09
C GLU A 88 -8.68 -9.33 1.86
N ILE A 89 -8.89 -8.05 2.16
CA ILE A 89 -7.84 -7.02 2.03
C ILE A 89 -6.66 -7.29 2.99
N SER A 90 -6.90 -7.93 4.14
CA SER A 90 -5.83 -8.32 5.08
C SER A 90 -4.93 -9.44 4.54
N GLU A 91 -5.42 -10.23 3.58
CA GLU A 91 -4.65 -11.27 2.90
C GLU A 91 -3.88 -10.75 1.68
N ILE A 92 -4.07 -9.47 1.32
CA ILE A 92 -3.35 -8.84 0.21
C ILE A 92 -1.98 -8.36 0.73
N GLU A 93 -0.96 -8.76 -0.02
CA GLU A 93 0.41 -8.33 0.19
C GLU A 93 0.64 -6.97 -0.48
N PHE A 94 1.24 -6.05 0.28
CA PHE A 94 1.69 -4.75 -0.19
C PHE A 94 3.21 -4.72 -0.17
N LEU A 95 3.79 -4.53 -1.34
CA LEU A 95 5.23 -4.60 -1.54
C LEU A 95 5.84 -3.20 -1.51
N MET A 96 6.97 -3.06 -0.83
CA MET A 96 7.83 -1.91 -1.04
C MET A 96 8.47 -2.01 -2.43
N SER A 97 7.95 -1.23 -3.38
CA SER A 97 8.41 -1.23 -4.78
C SER A 97 9.47 -0.17 -5.02
N TRP A 98 10.35 -0.42 -6.00
CA TRP A 98 11.27 0.59 -6.56
C TRP A 98 10.54 1.62 -7.42
N VAL A 99 9.37 1.26 -7.93
CA VAL A 99 8.54 2.09 -8.80
C VAL A 99 7.19 2.25 -8.15
N HIS A 100 6.87 3.47 -7.74
CA HIS A 100 5.60 3.81 -7.11
C HIS A 100 5.27 5.28 -7.39
N ALA A 101 4.01 5.68 -7.19
CA ALA A 101 3.64 7.08 -7.27
C ALA A 101 3.99 7.83 -5.98
N ASP A 102 4.14 9.15 -6.05
CA ASP A 102 4.29 10.04 -4.89
C ASP A 102 2.96 10.39 -4.20
N SER A 103 1.85 10.05 -4.84
CA SER A 103 0.49 10.36 -4.43
C SER A 103 -0.51 9.45 -5.17
N PRO A 104 -1.73 9.25 -4.63
CA PRO A 104 -2.74 8.46 -5.31
C PRO A 104 -3.22 9.16 -6.59
N ASN A 105 -3.79 8.37 -7.50
CA ASN A 105 -4.49 8.82 -8.70
C ASN A 105 -5.42 7.72 -9.20
N GLY A 106 -6.54 8.11 -9.82
CA GLY A 106 -7.52 7.19 -10.36
C GLY A 106 -8.37 6.53 -9.28
N ARG A 107 -8.76 5.28 -9.51
CA ARG A 107 -9.61 4.53 -8.59
C ARG A 107 -8.80 4.08 -7.39
N CYS A 108 -9.33 4.32 -6.20
CA CYS A 108 -8.72 3.87 -4.95
C CYS A 108 -9.81 3.37 -4.00
N ILE A 109 -9.44 2.43 -3.14
CA ILE A 109 -10.17 2.14 -1.92
C ILE A 109 -9.74 3.15 -0.87
N ARG A 110 -10.71 3.64 -0.09
CA ARG A 110 -10.49 4.44 1.11
C ARG A 110 -11.10 3.74 2.31
N ILE A 111 -10.27 3.37 3.27
CA ILE A 111 -10.70 2.79 4.56
C ILE A 111 -10.64 3.92 5.59
N ILE A 112 -11.77 4.26 6.20
CA ILE A 112 -11.89 5.33 7.18
C ILE A 112 -11.95 4.71 8.57
N TYR A 113 -11.15 5.23 9.51
CA TYR A 113 -11.12 4.79 10.90
C TYR A 113 -11.93 5.70 11.82
N GLU A 114 -12.29 5.20 13.01
CA GLU A 114 -13.08 5.94 14.02
C GLU A 114 -12.49 7.32 14.37
N ASN A 115 -11.17 7.46 14.37
CA ASN A 115 -10.49 8.73 14.68
C ASN A 115 -10.45 9.72 13.49
N GLY A 116 -11.02 9.35 12.34
CA GLY A 116 -11.03 10.14 11.11
C GLY A 116 -9.77 9.96 10.24
N ASP A 117 -8.74 9.28 10.74
CA ASP A 117 -7.62 8.86 9.90
C ASP A 117 -8.11 7.86 8.84
N PHE A 118 -7.35 7.71 7.77
CA PHE A 118 -7.74 6.84 6.68
C PHE A 118 -6.55 6.26 5.93
N GLU A 119 -6.78 5.11 5.30
CA GLU A 119 -5.89 4.53 4.31
C GLU A 119 -6.40 4.85 2.91
N ILE A 120 -5.48 5.04 1.98
CA ILE A 120 -5.76 5.04 0.54
C ILE A 120 -5.01 3.87 -0.08
N ILE A 121 -5.72 3.03 -0.81
CA ILE A 121 -5.19 1.87 -1.51
C ILE A 121 -5.52 1.99 -2.99
N GLY A 122 -4.53 2.27 -3.82
CA GLY A 122 -4.64 2.34 -5.27
C GLY A 122 -3.54 1.54 -5.97
N ASP A 123 -3.62 1.43 -7.29
CA ASP A 123 -2.77 0.54 -8.12
C ASP A 123 -1.25 0.76 -7.95
N HIS A 124 -0.81 2.02 -7.85
CA HIS A 124 0.61 2.36 -7.70
C HIS A 124 0.92 3.13 -6.41
N TYR A 125 0.00 3.11 -5.44
CA TYR A 125 0.14 3.85 -4.20
C TYR A 125 -0.72 3.28 -3.08
N VAL A 126 -0.09 2.99 -1.94
CA VAL A 126 -0.78 2.68 -0.69
C VAL A 126 -0.18 3.52 0.43
N GLY A 127 -1.02 4.24 1.16
CA GLY A 127 -0.57 5.12 2.23
C GLY A 127 -1.64 5.45 3.26
N SER A 128 -1.16 5.72 4.47
CA SER A 128 -1.96 6.14 5.62
C SER A 128 -1.93 7.65 5.75
N PHE A 129 -3.05 8.27 6.07
CA PHE A 129 -3.22 9.71 6.24
C PHE A 129 -3.90 10.01 7.57
N ASP A 130 -3.61 11.16 8.14
CA ASP A 130 -4.44 11.69 9.22
C ASP A 130 -5.75 12.29 8.68
N SER A 131 -6.68 12.62 9.58
CA SER A 131 -7.96 13.24 9.22
C SER A 131 -7.87 14.55 8.43
N GLU A 132 -6.72 15.24 8.43
CA GLU A 132 -6.48 16.46 7.67
C GLU A 132 -5.87 16.19 6.28
N GLY A 133 -5.56 14.92 5.97
CA GLY A 133 -4.95 14.49 4.72
C GLY A 133 -3.42 14.60 4.73
N ASN A 134 -2.78 14.82 5.89
CA ASN A 134 -1.33 14.73 5.95
C ASN A 134 -0.92 13.26 5.90
N VAL A 135 0.07 12.93 5.06
CA VAL A 135 0.65 11.58 4.99
C VAL A 135 1.11 11.20 6.39
N LYS A 136 0.75 10.04 6.93
CA LYS A 136 1.34 9.45 8.14
C LYS A 136 2.44 8.45 7.77
N ARG A 137 2.17 7.63 6.75
CA ARG A 137 3.05 6.54 6.32
C ARG A 137 2.81 6.20 4.85
N PHE A 138 3.89 5.94 4.12
CA PHE A 138 3.84 5.19 2.86
C PHE A 138 3.94 3.69 3.17
N ILE A 139 3.03 2.91 2.60
CA ILE A 139 2.97 1.46 2.83
C ILE A 139 3.65 0.71 1.68
N GLY A 140 3.33 1.06 0.44
CA GLY A 140 3.88 0.38 -0.74
C GLY A 140 2.93 0.41 -1.93
N VAL A 141 2.97 -0.67 -2.73
CA VAL A 141 2.06 -0.90 -3.85
C VAL A 141 1.36 -2.26 -3.68
N PRO A 142 0.09 -2.39 -4.08
CA PRO A 142 -0.62 -3.66 -4.04
C PRO A 142 -0.10 -4.63 -5.10
N ASN A 143 -0.35 -5.92 -4.88
CA ASN A 143 -0.27 -6.90 -5.96
C ASN A 143 -1.58 -6.94 -6.78
N GLN A 144 -1.62 -7.75 -7.85
CA GLN A 144 -2.77 -7.88 -8.74
C GLN A 144 -4.07 -8.36 -8.07
N ARG A 145 -4.03 -8.92 -6.85
CA ARG A 145 -5.26 -9.34 -6.14
C ARG A 145 -6.15 -8.16 -5.78
N LEU A 146 -5.61 -6.94 -5.67
CA LEU A 146 -6.41 -5.76 -5.34
C LEU A 146 -7.45 -5.46 -6.42
N GLU A 147 -7.09 -5.56 -7.70
CA GLU A 147 -8.02 -5.29 -8.80
C GLU A 147 -9.23 -6.25 -8.75
N ASN A 148 -8.98 -7.54 -8.49
CA ASN A 148 -10.05 -8.54 -8.34
C ASN A 148 -10.99 -8.21 -7.18
N LEU A 149 -10.45 -7.74 -6.05
CA LEU A 149 -11.24 -7.39 -4.87
C LEU A 149 -12.14 -6.17 -5.15
N ILE A 150 -11.62 -5.17 -5.84
CA ILE A 150 -12.40 -3.98 -6.23
C ILE A 150 -13.55 -4.38 -7.14
N ASP A 151 -13.31 -5.27 -8.11
CA ASP A 151 -14.33 -5.73 -9.04
C ASP A 151 -15.42 -6.60 -8.36
N GLU A 152 -15.08 -7.35 -7.31
CA GLU A 152 -16.02 -8.22 -6.59
C GLU A 152 -16.98 -7.44 -5.67
N TYR A 153 -16.46 -6.48 -4.91
CA TYR A 153 -17.23 -5.82 -3.84
C TYR A 153 -17.84 -4.48 -4.22
N LEU A 154 -17.36 -3.83 -5.28
CA LEU A 154 -17.70 -2.44 -5.59
C LEU A 154 -18.20 -2.26 -7.04
N TYR A 155 -18.51 -3.38 -7.72
CA TYR A 155 -19.13 -3.44 -9.06
C TYR A 155 -20.17 -4.57 -9.23
N ALA A 156 -20.53 -5.30 -8.18
CA ALA A 156 -21.54 -6.38 -8.20
C ALA A 156 -22.97 -5.85 -8.02
#